data_AF-A0A7W5ANG6-F1
#
_entry.id   AF-A0A7W5ANG6-F1
#
_cell.length_a   1.000
_cell.length_b   1.000
_cell.length_c   1.000
_cell.angle_alpha   90.00
_cell.angle_beta   90.00
_cell.angle_gamma   90.00
#
_symmetry.space_group_name_H-M   'P 1'
#
loop_
_entity.id
_entity.type
_entity.pdbx_description
1 polymer ?
#
loop_
_entity_poly.entity_id
_entity_poly.type
_entity_poly.pdbx_seq_one_letter_code
_entity_poly.pdbx_strand_id
1 'polypeptide(L)'
;MSKPSSPEYDENGAPVSAVDWLGNRFRVGERVIYCIGAGRGQQMAVGEVKQIKVEQRIGRRAREAEPGEDADFIADWLTPPRPMVRYEEPYEVITVQVLTERASGWSGSKRSKPAWVNPMNITALPLFLAEIESVG
;
A
#
# COMPACT_ATOMS: atom_id res chain seq x y z
N MET A 1 12.80 -12.49 -3.97
CA MET A 1 11.67 -12.03 -3.14
C MET A 1 10.43 -12.70 -3.69
N SER A 2 9.71 -13.46 -2.88
CA SER A 2 8.44 -14.09 -3.25
C SER A 2 7.44 -12.99 -3.66
N LYS A 3 6.65 -13.19 -4.74
CA LYS A 3 5.56 -12.26 -5.06
C LYS A 3 4.67 -12.11 -3.80
N PRO A 4 4.27 -10.90 -3.40
CA PRO A 4 3.27 -10.74 -2.35
C PRO A 4 2.02 -11.55 -2.75
N SER A 5 1.45 -12.27 -1.80
CA SER A 5 0.30 -13.15 -2.07
C SER A 5 -0.86 -12.34 -2.63
N SER A 6 -1.54 -12.90 -3.64
CA SER A 6 -2.70 -12.28 -4.29
C SER A 6 -3.80 -11.89 -3.28
N PRO A 7 -4.62 -10.86 -3.59
CA PRO A 7 -5.76 -10.49 -2.75
C PRO A 7 -6.77 -11.64 -2.60
N GLU A 8 -7.39 -11.75 -1.43
CA GLU A 8 -8.56 -12.61 -1.22
C GLU A 8 -9.83 -11.81 -1.48
N TYR A 9 -10.84 -12.43 -2.07
CA TYR A 9 -12.11 -11.80 -2.44
C TYR A 9 -13.29 -12.49 -1.76
N ASP A 10 -14.34 -11.73 -1.42
CA ASP A 10 -15.61 -12.30 -0.97
C ASP A 10 -16.44 -12.88 -2.11
N GLU A 11 -17.61 -13.42 -1.78
CA GLU A 11 -18.57 -14.00 -2.73
C GLU A 11 -19.09 -13.00 -3.78
N ASN A 12 -18.98 -11.70 -3.52
CA ASN A 12 -19.37 -10.63 -4.43
C ASN A 12 -18.19 -10.11 -5.27
N GLY A 13 -17.00 -10.71 -5.14
CA GLY A 13 -15.79 -10.29 -5.82
C GLY A 13 -15.18 -9.01 -5.25
N ALA A 14 -15.53 -8.60 -4.04
CA ALA A 14 -14.89 -7.48 -3.35
C ALA A 14 -13.64 -7.97 -2.58
N PRO A 15 -12.50 -7.28 -2.66
CA PRO A 15 -11.30 -7.70 -1.96
C PRO A 15 -11.49 -7.55 -0.44
N VAL A 16 -11.28 -8.63 0.29
CA VAL A 16 -11.37 -8.71 1.75
C VAL A 16 -10.01 -8.76 2.43
N SER A 17 -8.95 -9.11 1.68
CA SER A 17 -7.58 -9.02 2.15
C SER A 17 -6.63 -8.66 1.02
N ALA A 18 -5.51 -8.04 1.37
CA ALA A 18 -4.41 -7.80 0.44
C ALA A 18 -3.07 -7.72 1.18
N VAL A 19 -1.99 -7.81 0.42
CA VAL A 19 -0.62 -7.69 0.91
C VAL A 19 0.06 -6.56 0.15
N ASP A 20 0.60 -5.58 0.86
CA ASP A 20 1.36 -4.52 0.22
C ASP A 20 2.72 -5.03 -0.32
N TRP A 21 3.42 -4.16 -1.05
CA TRP A 21 4.74 -4.44 -1.60
C TRP A 21 5.84 -4.64 -0.53
N LEU A 22 5.60 -4.26 0.74
CA LEU A 22 6.49 -4.52 1.88
C LEU A 22 6.17 -5.87 2.56
N GLY A 23 5.11 -6.56 2.15
CA GLY A 23 4.67 -7.83 2.72
C GLY A 23 3.68 -7.68 3.89
N ASN A 24 3.20 -6.48 4.19
CA ASN A 24 2.20 -6.26 5.23
C ASN A 24 0.84 -6.74 4.74
N ARG A 25 0.25 -7.68 5.47
CA ARG A 25 -1.11 -8.16 5.23
C ARG A 25 -2.12 -7.32 6.01
N PHE A 26 -3.25 -7.02 5.39
CA PHE A 26 -4.39 -6.36 6.03
C PHE A 26 -5.70 -6.96 5.52
N ARG A 27 -6.70 -7.02 6.41
CA ARG A 27 -8.05 -7.51 6.12
C ARG A 27 -9.10 -6.48 6.48
N VAL A 28 -10.23 -6.51 5.78
CA VAL A 28 -11.42 -5.73 6.17
C VAL A 28 -11.84 -6.14 7.58
N GLY A 29 -12.09 -5.16 8.45
CA GLY A 29 -12.41 -5.32 9.86
C GLY A 29 -11.20 -5.34 10.81
N GLU A 30 -9.96 -5.44 10.31
CA GLU A 30 -8.78 -5.39 11.17
C GLU A 30 -8.49 -3.97 11.68
N ARG A 31 -8.00 -3.89 12.93
CA ARG A 31 -7.43 -2.66 13.47
C ARG A 31 -5.99 -2.50 12.95
N VAL A 32 -5.67 -1.30 12.51
CA VAL A 32 -4.36 -0.96 11.96
C VAL A 32 -3.82 0.30 12.61
N ILE A 33 -2.49 0.37 12.73
CA ILE A 33 -1.79 1.62 12.97
C ILE A 33 -1.40 2.21 11.61
N TYR A 34 -1.57 3.51 11.43
CA TYR A 34 -1.08 4.17 10.24
C TYR A 34 -0.69 5.63 10.48
N CYS A 35 0.11 6.17 9.58
CA CYS A 35 0.53 7.57 9.67
C CYS A 35 -0.46 8.54 9.00
N ILE A 36 -0.75 9.65 9.67
CA ILE A 36 -1.52 10.80 9.15
C ILE A 36 -0.57 12.00 8.97
N GLY A 37 -0.64 12.65 7.81
CA GLY A 37 0.21 13.79 7.45
C GLY A 37 1.55 13.37 6.82
N ALA A 38 2.30 14.35 6.30
CA ALA A 38 3.62 14.14 5.70
C ALA A 38 4.63 15.16 6.28
N GLY A 39 5.84 14.70 6.61
CA GLY A 39 6.93 15.56 7.12
C GLY A 39 6.84 15.89 8.61
N ARG A 40 7.33 17.08 9.01
CA ARG A 40 7.32 17.54 10.41
C ARG A 40 5.87 17.84 10.82
N GLY A 41 5.24 16.90 11.51
CA GLY A 41 3.82 16.93 11.87
C GLY A 41 3.08 15.61 11.61
N GLN A 42 3.79 14.58 11.14
CA GLN A 42 3.26 13.22 11.04
C GLN A 42 2.78 12.72 12.41
N GLN A 43 1.59 12.16 12.43
CA GLN A 43 0.96 11.57 13.62
C GLN A 43 0.68 10.10 13.36
N MET A 44 0.77 9.27 14.39
CA MET A 44 0.31 7.88 14.34
C MET A 44 -1.18 7.85 14.65
N ALA A 45 -1.92 7.00 13.98
CA ALA A 45 -3.34 6.82 14.22
C ALA A 45 -3.69 5.34 14.23
N VAL A 46 -4.72 5.00 15.00
CA VAL A 46 -5.35 3.69 15.02
C VAL A 46 -6.70 3.82 14.36
N GLY A 47 -7.06 2.84 13.53
CA GLY A 47 -8.38 2.76 12.96
C GLY A 47 -8.69 1.37 12.43
N GLU A 48 -9.93 1.18 12.00
CA GLU A 48 -10.41 -0.08 11.44
C GLU A 48 -10.42 -0.01 9.90
N VAL A 49 -9.95 -1.06 9.24
CA VAL A 49 -10.04 -1.19 7.78
C VAL A 49 -11.50 -1.42 7.40
N LYS A 50 -12.09 -0.48 6.66
CA LYS A 50 -13.47 -0.57 6.19
C LYS A 50 -13.58 -1.09 4.77
N GLN A 51 -12.56 -0.83 3.95
CA GLN A 51 -12.58 -1.22 2.55
C GLN A 51 -11.16 -1.39 2.02
N ILE A 52 -11.00 -2.34 1.11
CA ILE A 52 -9.79 -2.50 0.29
C ILE A 52 -10.20 -2.28 -1.17
N LYS A 53 -9.33 -1.70 -1.98
CA LYS A 53 -9.46 -1.63 -3.43
C LYS A 53 -8.16 -2.06 -4.08
N VAL A 54 -8.29 -2.83 -5.15
CA VAL A 54 -7.18 -3.29 -5.98
C VAL A 54 -7.44 -2.81 -7.40
N GLU A 55 -6.56 -1.95 -7.90
CA GLU A 55 -6.64 -1.40 -9.26
C GLU A 55 -5.51 -1.99 -10.11
N GLN A 56 -5.86 -2.53 -11.27
CA GLN A 56 -4.88 -2.90 -12.29
C GLN A 56 -4.38 -1.63 -12.99
N ARG A 57 -3.07 -1.43 -13.03
CA ARG A 57 -2.42 -0.32 -13.73
C ARG A 57 -1.33 -0.84 -14.66
N ILE A 58 -1.02 -0.05 -15.69
CA ILE A 58 0.04 -0.37 -16.64
C ILE A 58 1.28 0.46 -16.29
N GLY A 59 2.36 -0.23 -15.95
CA GLY A 59 3.64 0.37 -15.63
C GLY A 59 4.52 0.41 -16.86
N ARG A 60 5.15 1.56 -17.13
CA ARG A 60 6.19 1.66 -18.15
C ARG A 60 7.51 1.29 -17.52
N ARG A 61 8.14 0.24 -18.03
CA ARG A 61 9.48 -0.18 -17.64
C ARG A 61 10.41 -0.18 -18.84
N ALA A 62 11.69 -0.21 -18.55
CA ALA A 62 12.73 -0.33 -19.54
C ALA A 62 13.71 -1.41 -19.09
N ARG A 63 14.14 -2.27 -20.00
CA ARG A 63 15.22 -3.23 -19.80
C ARG A 63 16.29 -3.04 -20.86
N GLU A 64 17.49 -3.55 -20.60
CA GLU A 64 18.54 -3.61 -21.61
C GLU A 64 18.07 -4.50 -22.78
N ALA A 65 18.33 -4.03 -23.99
CA ALA A 65 17.96 -4.73 -25.22
C ALA A 65 18.82 -5.98 -25.40
N GLU A 66 18.18 -7.08 -25.81
CA GLU A 66 18.89 -8.27 -26.26
C GLU A 66 19.34 -8.11 -27.73
N PRO A 67 20.36 -8.87 -28.19
CA PRO A 67 20.84 -8.77 -29.57
C PRO A 67 19.71 -9.02 -30.59
N GLY A 68 19.44 -8.03 -31.44
CA GLY A 68 18.42 -8.10 -32.49
C GLY A 68 17.06 -7.47 -32.13
N GLU A 69 16.91 -6.92 -30.91
CA GLU A 69 15.72 -6.15 -30.55
C GLU A 69 15.82 -4.69 -31.04
N ASP A 70 14.68 -4.12 -31.46
CA ASP A 70 14.56 -2.71 -31.79
C ASP A 70 14.53 -1.88 -30.49
N ALA A 71 15.50 -1.00 -30.30
CA ALA A 71 15.79 -0.37 -29.01
C ALA A 71 16.07 1.12 -29.13
N ASP A 72 15.56 1.87 -28.16
CA ASP A 72 15.86 3.29 -28.01
C ASP A 72 17.19 3.45 -27.24
N PHE A 73 18.03 4.39 -27.67
CA PHE A 73 19.18 4.81 -26.88
C PHE A 73 18.74 5.87 -25.87
N ILE A 74 18.66 5.49 -24.59
CA ILE A 74 18.37 6.42 -23.51
C ILE A 74 19.70 6.94 -22.95
N ALA A 75 19.96 8.23 -23.14
CA ALA A 75 21.10 8.92 -22.54
C ALA A 75 20.71 9.47 -21.16
N ASP A 76 21.42 9.02 -20.12
CA ASP A 76 21.45 9.66 -18.81
C ASP A 76 22.80 10.36 -18.63
N TRP A 77 22.84 11.45 -17.88
CA TRP A 77 24.05 12.24 -17.64
C TRP A 77 25.15 11.49 -16.88
N LEU A 78 24.81 10.38 -16.21
CA LEU A 78 25.73 9.61 -15.36
C LEU A 78 26.19 8.28 -15.99
N THR A 79 25.62 7.85 -17.12
CA THR A 79 25.86 6.51 -17.68
C THR A 79 26.01 6.56 -19.20
N PRO A 80 26.95 5.81 -19.81
CA PRO A 80 27.02 5.68 -21.27
C PRO A 80 25.66 5.24 -21.84
N PRO A 81 25.25 5.74 -23.03
CA PRO A 81 23.99 5.36 -23.64
C PRO A 81 23.93 3.84 -23.82
N ARG A 82 22.86 3.21 -23.32
CA ARG A 82 22.60 1.77 -23.54
C ARG A 82 21.33 1.60 -24.37
N PRO A 83 21.28 0.60 -25.26
CA PRO A 83 20.05 0.27 -25.96
C PRO A 83 19.04 -0.29 -24.96
N MET A 84 17.87 0.34 -24.88
CA MET A 84 16.81 -0.04 -23.97
C MET A 84 15.52 -0.34 -24.71
N VAL A 85 14.86 -1.44 -24.34
CA VAL A 85 13.51 -1.76 -24.80
C VAL A 85 12.52 -1.31 -23.74
N ARG A 86 11.57 -0.45 -24.15
CA ARG A 86 10.44 -0.05 -23.32
C ARG A 86 9.34 -1.08 -23.44
N TYR A 87 8.78 -1.50 -22.32
CA TYR A 87 7.65 -2.41 -22.30
C TYR A 87 6.65 -2.00 -21.23
N GLU A 88 5.42 -2.43 -21.45
CA GLU A 88 4.31 -2.24 -20.54
C GLU A 88 4.12 -3.51 -19.72
N GLU A 89 4.15 -3.38 -18.39
CA GLU A 89 3.93 -4.48 -17.46
C GLU A 89 2.73 -4.14 -16.57
N PRO A 90 1.68 -4.98 -16.51
CA PRO A 90 0.57 -4.77 -15.60
C PRO A 90 1.03 -4.96 -14.15
N TYR A 91 0.57 -4.09 -13.27
CA TYR A 91 0.81 -4.18 -11.83
C TYR A 91 -0.43 -3.75 -11.04
N GLU A 92 -0.56 -4.29 -9.84
CA GLU A 92 -1.68 -3.99 -8.95
C GLU A 92 -1.33 -2.81 -8.03
N VAL A 93 -2.26 -1.87 -7.90
CA VAL A 93 -2.23 -0.80 -6.90
C VAL A 93 -3.29 -1.07 -5.87
N ILE A 94 -2.85 -1.25 -4.63
CA ILE A 94 -3.74 -1.45 -3.50
C ILE A 94 -3.99 -0.09 -2.84
N THR A 95 -5.24 0.19 -2.49
CA THR A 95 -5.60 1.32 -1.62
C THR A 95 -6.52 0.82 -0.51
N VAL A 96 -6.35 1.38 0.69
CA VAL A 96 -7.07 0.94 1.88
C VAL A 96 -7.85 2.12 2.44
N GLN A 97 -9.08 1.86 2.87
CA GLN A 97 -9.91 2.83 3.55
C GLN A 97 -9.95 2.50 5.05
N VAL A 98 -9.55 3.46 5.88
CA VAL A 98 -9.48 3.28 7.33
C VAL A 98 -10.40 4.30 8.03
N LEU A 99 -11.19 3.82 8.99
CA LEU A 99 -11.97 4.66 9.89
C LEU A 99 -11.14 4.95 11.15
N THR A 100 -10.67 6.19 11.28
CA THR A 100 -9.82 6.60 12.40
C THR A 100 -10.59 6.60 13.73
N GLU A 101 -10.14 5.76 14.66
CA GLU A 101 -10.64 5.72 16.04
C GLU A 101 -9.87 6.71 16.93
N ARG A 102 -8.56 6.84 16.71
CA ARG A 102 -7.70 7.68 17.56
C ARG A 102 -6.48 8.12 16.77
N ALA A 103 -5.99 9.33 17.01
CA ALA A 103 -4.72 9.83 16.52
C ALA A 103 -3.85 10.32 17.67
N SER A 104 -2.53 10.19 17.56
CA SER A 104 -1.54 10.70 18.51
C SER A 104 -1.37 12.20 18.28
N GLY A 105 -1.90 13.04 19.16
CA GLY A 105 -1.81 14.50 19.06
C GLY A 105 -2.91 15.22 19.85
N TRP A 106 -2.86 16.56 19.87
CA TRP A 106 -3.84 17.40 20.57
C TRP A 106 -5.28 17.27 20.06
N SER A 107 -5.47 16.79 18.82
CA SER A 107 -6.79 16.52 18.24
C SER A 107 -7.12 15.03 18.30
N GLY A 108 -7.29 14.48 19.51
CA GLY A 108 -7.74 13.09 19.74
C GLY A 108 -9.14 12.75 19.20
N SER A 109 -9.63 13.50 18.22
CA SER A 109 -10.93 13.37 17.61
C SER A 109 -11.00 12.12 16.74
N LYS A 110 -11.89 11.21 17.15
CA LYS A 110 -12.47 10.18 16.27
C LYS A 110 -12.92 10.84 14.97
N ARG A 111 -12.64 10.21 13.82
CA ARG A 111 -13.28 10.63 12.57
C ARG A 111 -14.65 9.98 12.46
N SER A 112 -15.63 10.74 11.98
CA SER A 112 -16.96 10.22 11.65
C SER A 112 -17.01 9.55 10.27
N LYS A 113 -15.97 9.72 9.45
CA LYS A 113 -15.90 9.20 8.08
C LYS A 113 -14.55 8.52 7.82
N PRO A 114 -14.55 7.37 7.13
CA PRO A 114 -13.32 6.70 6.75
C PRO A 114 -12.55 7.49 5.68
N ALA A 115 -11.24 7.30 5.63
CA ALA A 115 -10.35 7.99 4.70
C ALA A 115 -9.47 6.99 3.93
N TRP A 116 -9.20 7.33 2.67
CA TRP A 116 -8.24 6.58 1.86
C TRP A 116 -6.82 6.89 2.35
N VAL A 117 -6.09 5.83 2.64
CA VAL A 117 -4.73 5.88 3.17
C VAL A 117 -3.80 5.10 2.27
N ASN A 118 -2.56 5.58 2.18
CA ASN A 118 -1.52 4.87 1.47
C ASN A 118 -1.20 3.57 2.23
N PRO A 119 -1.33 2.38 1.62
CA PRO A 119 -1.02 1.11 2.30
C PRO A 119 0.40 1.06 2.86
N MET A 120 1.36 1.75 2.24
CA MET A 120 2.75 1.82 2.73
C MET A 120 2.88 2.42 4.13
N ASN A 121 1.87 3.16 4.58
CA ASN A 121 1.85 3.79 5.89
C ASN A 121 1.06 2.97 6.91
N ILE A 122 0.63 1.74 6.59
CA ILE A 122 -0.26 0.93 7.43
C ILE A 122 0.50 -0.26 7.98
N THR A 123 0.28 -0.56 9.25
CA THR A 123 0.75 -1.78 9.91
C THR A 123 -0.44 -2.41 10.62
N ALA A 124 -0.75 -3.67 10.29
CA ALA A 124 -1.78 -4.42 11.01
C ALA A 124 -1.38 -4.55 12.47
N LEU A 125 -2.31 -4.21 13.38
CA LEU A 125 -2.09 -4.48 14.79
C LEU A 125 -2.33 -5.96 15.01
N PRO A 126 -1.32 -6.74 15.46
CA PRO A 126 -1.59 -8.11 15.85
C PRO A 126 -2.67 -8.10 16.94
N LEU A 127 -3.59 -9.06 16.86
CA LEU A 127 -4.70 -9.28 17.81
C LEU A 127 -4.24 -9.34 19.29
N PHE A 128 -2.94 -9.48 19.54
CA PHE A 128 -2.30 -9.47 20.86
C PHE A 128 -2.41 -8.14 21.64
N LEU A 129 -2.85 -7.04 21.03
CA LEU A 129 -3.01 -5.75 21.73
C LEU A 129 -4.43 -5.47 22.23
N ALA A 130 -5.42 -6.31 21.90
CA ALA A 130 -6.78 -6.17 22.41
C ALA A 130 -6.89 -6.39 23.93
N GLU A 131 -5.90 -7.04 24.56
CA GLU A 131 -5.86 -7.28 26.01
C GLU A 131 -5.30 -6.09 26.82
N ILE A 132 -4.64 -5.11 26.19
CA ILE A 132 -4.09 -3.96 26.94
C ILE A 132 -5.20 -2.95 27.28
N GLU A 133 -6.30 -2.93 26.54
CA GLU A 133 -7.45 -2.04 26.82
C GLU A 133 -8.41 -2.59 27.91
N SER A 134 -8.18 -3.80 28.46
CA SER A 134 -9.00 -4.35 29.57
C SER A 134 -8.33 -4.26 30.95
N VAL A 135 -7.18 -3.59 31.08
CA VAL A 135 -6.43 -3.46 32.35
C VAL A 135 -6.27 -1.98 32.78
N GLY A 136 -7.04 -1.07 32.19
CA GLY A 136 -7.03 0.36 32.52
C GLY A 136 -8.36 0.87 33.04
#